data_AF-A0A538RQH8-F1
#
_entry.id   AF-A0A538RQH8-F1
#
_cell.length_a   1.000
_cell.length_b   1.000
_cell.length_c   1.000
_cell.angle_alpha   90.00
_cell.angle_beta   90.00
_cell.angle_gamma   90.00
#
_symmetry.space_group_name_H-M   'P 1'
#
loop_
_entity.id
_entity.type
_entity.pdbx_description
1 polymer ?
#
loop_
_entity_poly.entity_id
_entity_poly.type
_entity_poly.pdbx_seq_one_letter_code
_entity_poly.pdbx_strand_id
1 'polypeptide(L)'
;MAELKIVDNATCTFCGCVCDDMELTVEDHKITKAKNACVLGKAWFLNHHVEERPVALIEGQPATLDEAIERAAQILANARYPIV
;
A
#
# COMPACT_ATOMS: atom_id res chain seq x y z
N MET A 1 -20.09 -15.32 12.67
CA MET A 1 -19.47 -16.13 11.61
C MET A 1 -18.65 -15.17 10.79
N ALA A 2 -17.40 -15.51 10.48
CA ALA A 2 -16.53 -14.65 9.69
C ALA A 2 -17.15 -14.41 8.30
N GLU A 3 -17.11 -13.17 7.81
CA GLU A 3 -17.61 -12.85 6.47
C GLU A 3 -16.58 -13.31 5.43
N LEU A 4 -16.95 -14.30 4.60
CA LEU A 4 -16.13 -14.78 3.50
C LEU A 4 -16.53 -14.05 2.21
N LYS A 5 -15.57 -13.41 1.57
CA LYS A 5 -15.74 -12.71 0.29
C LYS A 5 -14.70 -13.16 -0.73
N ILE A 6 -15.13 -13.39 -1.96
CA ILE A 6 -14.23 -13.53 -3.12
C ILE A 6 -14.23 -12.21 -3.88
N VAL A 7 -13.05 -11.71 -4.20
CA VAL A 7 -12.84 -10.53 -5.05
C VAL A 7 -12.17 -11.00 -6.34
N ASP A 8 -12.93 -10.97 -7.43
CA ASP A 8 -12.45 -11.31 -8.77
C ASP A 8 -11.87 -10.09 -9.48
N ASN A 9 -10.97 -10.35 -10.43
CA ASN A 9 -10.31 -9.35 -11.28
C ASN A 9 -9.67 -8.21 -10.47
N ALA A 10 -9.06 -8.54 -9.33
CA ALA A 10 -8.35 -7.56 -8.53
C ALA A 10 -7.00 -7.23 -9.18
N THR A 11 -6.61 -5.97 -9.17
CA THR A 11 -5.33 -5.51 -9.71
C THR A 11 -4.21 -5.70 -8.70
N CYS A 12 -3.14 -6.39 -9.10
CA CYS A 12 -1.90 -6.51 -8.35
C CYS A 12 -1.03 -5.26 -8.54
N THR A 13 -0.78 -4.53 -7.46
CA THR A 13 -0.01 -3.27 -7.47
C THR A 13 1.43 -3.44 -6.97
N PHE A 14 1.95 -4.67 -6.94
CA PHE A 14 3.30 -4.91 -6.41
C PHE A 14 4.40 -4.47 -7.38
N CYS A 15 4.33 -4.94 -8.64
CA CYS A 15 5.27 -4.57 -9.69
C CYS A 15 4.58 -3.75 -10.77
N GLY A 16 5.38 -3.18 -11.69
CA GLY A 16 4.88 -2.40 -12.82
C GLY A 16 4.13 -3.18 -13.90
N CYS A 17 3.89 -4.49 -13.73
CA CYS A 17 3.10 -5.29 -14.70
C CYS A 17 1.60 -5.09 -14.53
N VAL A 18 1.14 -4.76 -13.32
CA VAL A 18 -0.26 -4.39 -13.05
C VAL A 18 -1.28 -5.48 -13.47
N CYS A 19 -0.96 -6.77 -13.23
CA CYS A 19 -1.87 -7.87 -13.56
C CYS A 19 -3.23 -7.69 -12.89
N ASP A 20 -4.32 -7.83 -13.64
CA ASP A 20 -5.69 -7.47 -13.24
C ASP A 20 -6.63 -8.68 -13.13
N ASP A 21 -6.10 -9.89 -13.14
CA ASP A 21 -6.82 -11.16 -13.13
C ASP A 21 -6.75 -11.91 -11.79
N MET A 22 -6.49 -11.21 -10.67
CA MET A 22 -6.38 -11.86 -9.37
C MET A 22 -7.75 -12.26 -8.82
N GLU A 23 -7.82 -13.46 -8.25
CA GLU A 23 -8.95 -13.91 -7.43
C GLU A 23 -8.47 -13.99 -5.97
N LEU A 24 -9.00 -13.09 -5.13
CA LEU A 24 -8.60 -12.95 -3.73
C LEU A 24 -9.72 -13.48 -2.82
N THR A 25 -9.36 -14.40 -1.92
CA THR A 25 -10.23 -14.81 -0.82
C THR A 25 -9.98 -13.92 0.39
N VAL A 26 -11.03 -13.28 0.90
CA VAL A 26 -10.98 -12.38 2.05
C VAL A 26 -11.87 -12.94 3.16
N GLU A 27 -11.31 -13.06 4.36
CA GLU A 27 -12.00 -13.47 5.59
C GLU A 27 -11.74 -12.40 6.65
N ASP A 28 -12.78 -11.82 7.24
CA ASP A 28 -12.68 -10.81 8.31
C ASP A 28 -11.68 -9.67 7.99
N HIS A 29 -11.80 -9.08 6.80
CA HIS A 29 -10.91 -8.03 6.28
C HIS A 29 -9.45 -8.43 6.03
N LYS A 30 -9.12 -9.73 6.07
CA LYS A 30 -7.79 -10.26 5.74
C LYS A 30 -7.81 -11.10 4.47
N ILE A 31 -6.86 -10.88 3.57
CA ILE A 31 -6.67 -11.74 2.39
C ILE A 31 -6.03 -13.05 2.85
N THR A 32 -6.70 -14.18 2.64
CA THR A 32 -6.24 -15.52 3.04
C THR A 32 -5.73 -16.36 1.86
N LYS A 33 -6.16 -16.05 0.63
CA LYS A 33 -5.68 -16.70 -0.60
C LYS A 33 -5.58 -15.69 -1.75
N ALA A 34 -4.57 -15.88 -2.60
CA ALA A 34 -4.37 -15.11 -3.83
C ALA A 34 -4.07 -16.06 -4.99
N LYS A 35 -5.07 -16.31 -5.82
CA LYS A 35 -4.97 -17.14 -7.04
C LYS A 35 -4.53 -16.27 -8.22
N ASN A 36 -3.86 -16.88 -9.21
CA ASN A 36 -3.17 -16.24 -10.33
C ASN A 36 -1.95 -15.36 -9.95
N ALA A 37 -1.80 -14.98 -8.69
CA ALA A 37 -0.65 -14.24 -8.21
C ALA A 37 0.68 -14.98 -8.41
N CYS A 38 1.67 -14.29 -8.99
CA CYS A 38 3.05 -14.74 -9.03
C CYS A 38 3.70 -14.70 -7.62
N VAL A 39 4.97 -15.08 -7.50
CA VAL A 39 5.68 -15.07 -6.20
C VAL A 39 5.67 -13.69 -5.53
N LEU A 40 5.80 -12.63 -6.32
CA LEU A 40 5.78 -11.25 -5.84
C LEU A 40 4.39 -10.81 -5.38
N GLY A 41 3.35 -11.10 -6.18
CA GLY A 41 1.97 -10.82 -5.83
C GLY A 41 1.52 -11.58 -4.58
N LYS A 42 1.95 -12.84 -4.39
CA LYS A 42 1.68 -13.59 -3.16
C LYS A 42 2.35 -12.95 -1.95
N ALA A 43 3.60 -12.49 -2.07
CA ALA A 43 4.27 -11.78 -1.00
C ALA A 43 3.53 -10.48 -0.63
N TRP A 44 3.04 -9.75 -1.62
CA TRP A 44 2.21 -8.57 -1.41
C TRP A 44 0.90 -8.90 -0.68
N PHE A 45 0.07 -9.78 -1.23
CA PHE A 45 -1.27 -10.01 -0.69
C PHE A 45 -1.30 -10.79 0.62
N LEU A 46 -0.35 -11.70 0.85
CA LEU A 46 -0.40 -12.63 1.99
C LEU A 46 0.54 -12.24 3.13
N ASN A 47 1.64 -11.52 2.85
CA ASN A 47 2.67 -11.22 3.84
C ASN A 47 2.79 -9.72 4.15
N HIS A 48 2.26 -8.83 3.31
CA HIS A 48 2.21 -7.42 3.64
C HIS A 48 1.18 -7.17 4.75
N HIS A 49 1.63 -6.52 5.81
CA HIS A 49 0.81 -6.13 6.94
C HIS A 49 1.10 -4.66 7.24
N VAL A 50 0.09 -3.97 7.75
CA VAL A 50 0.27 -2.61 8.26
C VAL A 50 1.19 -2.70 9.47
N GLU A 51 2.39 -2.13 9.35
CA GLU A 51 3.31 -2.01 10.47
C GLU A 51 2.90 -0.82 11.35
N GLU A 52 3.14 -0.92 12.66
CA GLU A 52 3.02 0.22 13.58
C GLU A 52 4.20 1.19 13.35
N ARG A 53 4.05 2.05 12.34
CA ARG A 53 4.98 3.15 12.07
C ARG A 53 4.25 4.49 12.17
N PRO A 54 4.94 5.58 12.56
CA PRO A 54 4.40 6.92 12.43
C PRO A 54 3.91 7.19 11.01
N VAL A 55 2.83 7.95 10.86
CA VAL A 55 2.28 8.30 9.54
C VAL A 55 3.29 9.03 8.65
N ALA A 56 4.23 9.75 9.27
CA ALA A 56 5.34 10.40 8.61
C ALA A 56 6.52 10.58 9.56
N LEU A 57 7.70 10.81 8.98
CA LEU A 57 8.90 11.23 9.69
C LEU A 57 9.40 12.55 9.08
N ILE A 58 9.70 13.53 9.93
CA ILE A 58 10.40 14.76 9.54
C ILE A 58 11.78 14.70 10.21
N GLU A 59 12.84 14.65 9.39
CA GLU A 59 14.23 14.58 9.88
C GLU A 59 14.45 13.40 10.85
N GLY A 60 13.77 12.28 10.57
CA GLY A 60 13.83 11.05 11.36
C GLY A 60 12.97 11.02 12.62
N GLN A 61 12.25 12.11 12.94
CA GLN A 61 11.35 12.17 14.09
C GLN A 61 9.88 11.95 13.67
N PRO A 62 9.07 11.25 14.49
CA PRO A 62 7.63 11.13 14.25
C PRO A 62 6.96 12.49 14.08
N ALA A 63 6.10 12.61 13.08
CA ALA A 63 5.31 13.80 12.80
C ALA A 63 3.84 13.45 12.54
N THR A 64 2.96 14.43 12.76
CA THR A 64 1.56 14.35 12.35
C THR A 64 1.42 14.44 10.84
N LEU A 65 0.25 14.03 10.32
CA LEU A 65 -0.04 14.13 8.89
C LEU A 65 0.00 15.60 8.41
N ASP A 66 -0.56 16.52 9.19
CA ASP A 66 -0.61 17.94 8.84
C ASP A 66 0.80 18.57 8.79
N GLU A 67 1.66 18.27 9.77
CA GLU A 67 3.06 18.71 9.76
C GLU A 67 3.83 18.17 8.55
N ALA A 68 3.58 16.91 8.18
CA ALA A 68 4.22 16.27 7.04
C ALA A 68 3.78 16.89 5.71
N ILE A 69 2.49 17.19 5.56
CA ILE A 69 1.93 17.89 4.39
C ILE A 69 2.55 19.27 4.26
N GLU A 70 2.56 20.06 5.34
CA GLU A 70 3.12 21.41 5.34
C GLU A 70 4.62 21.38 4.99
N ARG A 71 5.38 20.45 5.58
CA ARG A 71 6.81 20.29 5.30
C ARG A 71 7.06 19.91 3.83
N ALA A 72 6.29 18.96 3.30
CA ALA A 72 6.39 18.55 1.89
C ALA A 72 6.07 19.72 0.95
N ALA A 73 5.00 20.48 1.22
CA ALA A 73 4.62 21.65 0.45
C ALA A 73 5.73 22.71 0.42
N GLN A 74 6.35 23.00 1.57
CA GLN A 74 7.48 23.93 1.66
C GLN A 74 8.70 23.45 0.87
N ILE A 75 9.01 22.15 0.88
CA ILE A 75 10.11 21.57 0.09
C ILE A 75 9.85 21.80 -1.41
N LEU A 76 8.65 21.46 -1.87
CA LEU A 76 8.27 21.57 -3.28
C LEU A 76 8.23 23.03 -3.74
N ALA A 77 7.64 23.94 -2.95
CA ALA A 77 7.53 25.35 -3.28
C ALA A 77 8.88 26.08 -3.37
N ASN A 78 9.86 25.66 -2.56
CA ASN A 78 11.19 26.25 -2.54
C ASN A 78 12.19 25.54 -3.47
N ALA A 79 11.81 24.42 -4.10
CA ALA A 79 12.67 23.69 -5.01
C ALA A 79 12.86 24.46 -6.33
N ARG A 80 14.10 24.51 -6.84
CA ARG A 80 14.41 25.14 -8.13
C ARG A 80 14.07 24.25 -9.33
N TYR A 81 14.14 22.93 -9.14
CA TYR A 81 13.87 21.91 -10.15
C TYR A 81 13.17 20.70 -9.50
N PRO A 82 11.92 20.86 -9.03
CA PRO A 82 11.18 19.72 -8.49
C PRO A 82 10.88 18.72 -9.61
N ILE A 83 11.17 17.44 -9.36
CA ILE A 83 10.62 16.34 -10.16
C ILE A 83 9.42 15.82 -9.38
N VAL A 84 8.24 15.90 -9.99
CA VAL A 84 6.96 15.37 -9.49
C VAL A 84 6.49 14.24 -10.38
#